data_AF-A0A842TDM9-F1
#
_entry.id   AF-A0A842TDM9-F1
#
_cell.length_a   1.000
_cell.length_b   1.000
_cell.length_c   1.000
_cell.angle_alpha   90.00
_cell.angle_beta   90.00
_cell.angle_gamma   90.00
#
_symmetry.space_group_name_H-M   'P 1'
#
loop_
_entity.id
_entity.type
_entity.pdbx_description
1 polymer ?
#
loop_
_entity_poly.entity_id
_entity_poly.type
_entity_poly.pdbx_seq_one_letter_code
_entity_poly.pdbx_strand_id
1 'polypeptide(L)'
;MAIEEIISFLKKKGFRDTFKVLTSFKDNKADKHTFYNELNKFSYYNSYFRVKEDLIDRGLIEIVPEEENDGKVIKLTDKGLDVYNRLMEINELIKE
;
A
#
# COMPACT_ATOMS: atom_id res chain seq x y z
N MET A 1 20.42 -10.22 -7.33
CA MET A 1 20.16 -9.46 -8.58
C MET A 1 18.95 -8.57 -8.38
N ALA A 2 18.86 -7.39 -9.02
CA ALA A 2 17.80 -6.39 -8.80
C ALA A 2 16.36 -6.96 -8.88
N ILE A 3 16.12 -7.95 -9.75
CA ILE A 3 14.82 -8.63 -9.86
C ILE A 3 14.47 -9.42 -8.58
N GLU A 4 15.44 -10.12 -7.98
CA GLU A 4 15.23 -10.91 -6.76
C GLU A 4 14.87 -10.01 -5.57
N GLU A 5 15.51 -8.84 -5.47
CA GLU A 5 15.21 -7.84 -4.44
C GLU A 5 13.80 -7.27 -4.60
N ILE A 6 13.38 -6.97 -5.84
CA ILE A 6 12.02 -6.52 -6.14
C ILE A 6 11.01 -7.61 -5.78
N ILE A 7 11.23 -8.85 -6.23
CA ILE A 7 10.33 -9.97 -5.94
C ILE A 7 10.23 -10.21 -4.42
N SER A 8 11.35 -10.15 -3.71
CA SER A 8 11.38 -10.27 -2.25
C SER A 8 10.51 -9.20 -1.57
N PHE A 9 10.60 -7.95 -2.03
CA PHE A 9 9.78 -6.86 -1.53
C PHE A 9 8.29 -7.05 -1.83
N LEU A 10 7.93 -7.36 -3.09
CA LEU A 10 6.54 -7.58 -3.51
C LEU A 10 5.87 -8.75 -2.79
N LYS A 11 6.66 -9.76 -2.39
CA LYS A 11 6.18 -10.90 -1.58
C LYS A 11 5.88 -10.55 -0.13
N LYS A 12 6.36 -9.40 0.39
CA LYS A 12 6.08 -9.01 1.78
C LYS A 12 4.57 -8.84 1.96
N LYS A 13 4.00 -9.54 2.94
CA LYS A 13 2.57 -9.49 3.27
C LYS A 13 2.08 -8.05 3.45
N GLY A 14 2.84 -7.24 4.20
CA GLY A 14 2.52 -5.83 4.44
C GLY A 14 2.39 -4.99 3.17
N PHE A 15 3.22 -5.23 2.15
CA PHE A 15 3.13 -4.50 0.87
C PHE A 15 1.78 -4.77 0.21
N ARG A 16 1.47 -6.05 -0.01
CA ARG A 16 0.22 -6.48 -0.65
C ARG A 16 -1.01 -6.01 0.09
N ASP A 17 -1.01 -6.17 1.41
CA ASP A 17 -2.17 -5.86 2.23
C ASP A 17 -2.41 -4.36 2.29
N THR A 18 -1.34 -3.55 2.36
CA THR A 18 -1.45 -2.07 2.31
C THR A 18 -2.06 -1.61 1.00
N PHE A 19 -1.55 -2.12 -0.12
CA PHE A 19 -2.08 -1.78 -1.44
C PHE A 19 -3.54 -2.21 -1.57
N LYS A 20 -3.88 -3.44 -1.14
CA LYS A 20 -5.26 -3.94 -1.16
C LYS A 20 -6.23 -3.05 -0.36
N VAL A 21 -5.82 -2.54 0.80
CA VAL A 21 -6.64 -1.60 1.57
C VAL A 21 -6.79 -0.28 0.81
N LEU A 22 -5.68 0.35 0.43
CA LEU A 22 -5.73 1.69 -0.18
C LEU A 22 -6.50 1.70 -1.50
N THR A 23 -6.27 0.72 -2.38
CA THR A 23 -6.97 0.63 -3.68
C THR A 23 -8.45 0.27 -3.57
N SER A 24 -8.93 -0.08 -2.38
CA SER A 24 -10.37 -0.30 -2.15
C SER A 24 -11.16 1.00 -1.95
N PHE A 25 -10.46 2.12 -1.72
CA PHE A 25 -11.04 3.45 -1.59
C PHE A 25 -10.95 4.22 -2.90
N LYS A 26 -11.98 5.01 -3.22
CA LYS A 26 -12.09 5.78 -4.47
C LYS A 26 -10.88 6.68 -4.75
N ASP A 27 -10.30 7.26 -3.70
CA ASP A 27 -9.18 8.20 -3.79
C ASP A 27 -7.84 7.57 -3.38
N ASN A 28 -7.77 6.25 -3.30
CA ASN A 28 -6.59 5.51 -2.85
C ASN A 28 -6.03 5.95 -1.49
N LYS A 29 -6.90 6.43 -0.61
CA LYS A 29 -6.56 7.01 0.69
C LYS A 29 -7.55 6.58 1.76
N ALA A 30 -7.06 6.50 2.99
CA ALA A 30 -7.88 6.30 4.17
C ALA A 30 -7.26 7.05 5.35
N ASP A 31 -8.08 7.58 6.25
CA ASP A 31 -7.59 8.03 7.55
C ASP A 31 -6.95 6.84 8.30
N LYS A 32 -6.05 7.15 9.23
CA LYS A 32 -5.28 6.15 9.96
C LYS A 32 -6.18 5.13 10.69
N HIS A 33 -7.31 5.55 11.25
CA HIS A 33 -8.20 4.65 11.98
C HIS A 33 -8.89 3.68 11.03
N THR A 34 -9.50 4.21 9.96
CA THR A 34 -10.15 3.43 8.92
C THR A 34 -9.18 2.46 8.25
N PHE A 35 -7.97 2.91 7.89
CA PHE A 35 -6.95 2.06 7.30
C PHE A 35 -6.65 0.82 8.17
N TYR A 36 -6.46 1.01 9.48
CA TYR A 36 -6.18 -0.11 10.38
C TYR A 36 -7.39 -1.01 10.60
N ASN A 37 -8.59 -0.46 10.66
CA ASN A 37 -9.80 -1.25 10.76
C ASN A 37 -9.97 -2.16 9.53
N GLU A 38 -9.81 -1.62 8.32
CA GLU A 38 -9.87 -2.41 7.08
C GLU A 38 -8.75 -3.45 7.01
N LEU A 39 -7.51 -3.06 7.37
CA LEU A 39 -6.38 -3.98 7.38
C LEU A 39 -6.62 -5.16 8.33
N ASN A 40 -7.16 -4.91 9.52
CA ASN A 40 -7.41 -5.94 10.53
C ASN A 40 -8.52 -6.94 10.16
N LYS A 41 -9.35 -6.65 9.14
CA LYS A 41 -10.36 -7.61 8.64
C LYS A 41 -9.73 -8.86 8.01
N PHE A 42 -8.51 -8.76 7.50
CA PHE A 42 -7.84 -9.87 6.78
C PHE A 42 -6.34 -9.98 7.05
N SER A 43 -5.78 -9.04 7.79
CA SER A 43 -4.37 -8.98 8.17
C SER A 43 -4.22 -8.55 9.62
N TYR A 44 -3.01 -8.24 10.04
CA TYR A 44 -2.69 -7.76 11.37
C TYR A 44 -1.88 -6.48 11.27
N TYR A 45 -2.11 -5.54 12.19
CA TYR A 45 -1.41 -4.26 12.28
C TYR A 45 0.11 -4.35 11.98
N ASN A 46 0.81 -5.30 12.61
CA ASN A 46 2.26 -5.48 12.45
C ASN A 46 2.70 -5.83 11.02
N SER A 47 1.81 -6.28 10.12
CA SER A 47 2.18 -6.57 8.73
C SER A 47 2.55 -5.27 8.01
N TYR A 48 1.76 -4.21 8.22
CA TYR A 48 2.02 -2.87 7.71
C TYR A 48 3.26 -2.25 8.36
N PHE A 49 3.41 -2.31 9.69
CA PHE A 49 4.55 -1.68 10.38
C PHE A 49 5.91 -2.20 9.92
N ARG A 50 6.00 -3.47 9.53
CA ARG A 50 7.24 -4.07 9.01
C ARG A 50 7.68 -3.53 7.65
N VAL A 51 6.78 -2.88 6.91
CA VAL A 51 7.06 -2.36 5.56
C VAL A 51 6.79 -0.87 5.44
N LYS A 52 6.22 -0.24 6.48
CA LYS A 52 5.79 1.16 6.45
C LYS A 52 6.90 2.10 6.00
N GLU A 53 8.06 2.03 6.65
CA GLU A 53 9.19 2.90 6.31
C GLU A 53 9.69 2.62 4.88
N ASP A 54 9.84 1.34 4.49
CA ASP A 54 10.21 0.97 3.12
C ASP A 54 9.23 1.56 2.07
N LEU A 55 7.93 1.55 2.35
CA LEU A 55 6.90 2.08 1.45
C LEU A 55 6.99 3.60 1.31
N ILE A 56 7.27 4.30 2.41
CA ILE A 56 7.44 5.76 2.43
C ILE A 56 8.75 6.16 1.74
N ASP A 57 9.86 5.52 2.09
CA ASP A 57 11.19 5.81 1.54
C ASP A 57 11.24 5.56 0.03
N ARG A 58 10.50 4.55 -0.45
CA ARG A 58 10.36 4.28 -1.89
C ARG A 58 9.34 5.18 -2.58
N GLY A 59 8.66 6.05 -1.84
CA GLY A 59 7.66 6.99 -2.34
C GLY A 59 6.43 6.29 -2.91
N LEU A 60 6.03 5.14 -2.35
CA LEU A 60 4.86 4.38 -2.78
C LEU A 60 3.60 4.80 -2.01
N ILE A 61 3.78 5.17 -0.75
CA ILE A 61 2.73 5.77 0.08
C ILE A 61 3.26 7.06 0.68
N GLU A 62 2.34 7.89 1.15
CA GLU A 62 2.64 9.03 2.01
C GLU A 62 1.63 9.12 3.14
N ILE A 63 2.04 9.77 4.23
CA ILE A 63 1.21 10.04 5.39
C ILE A 63 1.11 11.56 5.54
N VAL A 64 -0.07 12.10 5.24
CA VAL A 64 -0.34 13.55 5.25
C VAL A 64 -1.28 13.91 6.39
N PRO A 65 -1.25 15.14 6.91
CA PRO A 65 -2.26 15.64 7.84
C PRO A 65 -3.65 15.60 7.18
N GLU A 66 -4.66 15.28 7.95
CA GLU A 66 -6.06 15.44 7.56
C GLU A 66 -6.49 16.87 7.86
N GLU A 67 -6.91 17.61 6.83
CA GLU A 67 -7.26 19.04 6.96
C GLU A 67 -8.44 19.28 7.92
N GLU A 68 -9.30 18.28 8.12
CA GLU A 68 -10.55 18.43 8.88
C GLU A 68 -10.40 18.13 10.38
N ASN A 69 -9.41 17.33 10.84
CA ASN A 69 -9.46 16.76 12.21
C ASN A 69 -8.10 16.51 12.91
N ASP A 70 -7.01 17.23 12.61
CA ASP A 70 -5.65 16.93 13.14
C ASP A 70 -5.21 15.46 12.92
N GLY A 71 -5.94 14.75 12.05
CA GLY A 71 -5.78 13.34 11.74
C GLY A 71 -4.59 13.11 10.83
N LYS A 72 -4.32 11.84 10.54
CA LYS A 72 -3.34 11.46 9.51
C LYS A 72 -4.03 10.58 8.50
N VAL A 73 -3.86 10.92 7.23
CA VAL A 73 -4.32 10.13 6.08
C VAL A 73 -3.14 9.37 5.51
N ILE A 74 -3.35 8.08 5.26
CA ILE A 74 -2.42 7.23 4.53
C ILE A 74 -2.95 7.14 3.10
N LYS A 75 -2.13 7.48 2.10
CA LYS A 75 -2.53 7.43 0.68
C LYS A 75 -1.46 6.83 -0.21
N LEU A 76 -1.87 6.22 -1.32
CA LEU A 76 -0.96 5.94 -2.43
C LEU A 76 -0.50 7.26 -3.05
N THR A 77 0.78 7.32 -3.38
CA THR A 77 1.30 8.37 -4.26
C THR A 77 0.98 8.02 -5.72
N ASP A 78 1.18 8.97 -6.64
CA ASP A 78 1.08 8.69 -8.08
C ASP A 78 2.01 7.54 -8.51
N LYS A 79 3.22 7.50 -7.93
CA LYS A 79 4.18 6.41 -8.13
C LYS A 79 3.66 5.08 -7.59
N GLY A 80 3.05 5.07 -6.40
CA GLY A 80 2.44 3.88 -5.83
C GLY A 80 1.30 3.34 -6.70
N LEU A 81 0.46 4.22 -7.21
CA LEU A 81 -0.64 3.87 -8.11
C LEU A 81 -0.12 3.30 -9.44
N ASP A 82 0.91 3.91 -10.05
CA ASP A 82 1.53 3.38 -11.28
C ASP A 82 2.09 1.97 -11.07
N VAL A 83 2.78 1.74 -9.94
CA VAL A 83 3.29 0.41 -9.58
C VAL A 83 2.14 -0.59 -9.45
N TYR A 84 1.04 -0.23 -8.79
CA TYR A 84 -0.12 -1.11 -8.67
C TYR A 84 -0.70 -1.49 -10.04
N ASN A 85 -0.90 -0.51 -10.91
CA ASN A 85 -1.47 -0.73 -12.25
C ASN A 85 -0.58 -1.65 -13.08
N ARG A 86 0.74 -1.44 -13.08
CA ARG A 86 1.69 -2.33 -13.77
C ARG A 86 1.67 -3.76 -13.21
N LEU A 87 1.50 -3.92 -11.90
CA LEU A 87 1.37 -5.26 -11.30
C LEU A 87 0.07 -5.94 -11.73
N MET A 88 -1.02 -5.18 -11.90
CA MET A 88 -2.28 -5.70 -12.43
C MET A 88 -2.15 -6.14 -13.88
N GLU A 89 -1.51 -5.32 -14.73
CA GLU A 89 -1.20 -5.67 -16.13
C GLU A 89 -0.40 -6.97 -16.21
N ILE A 90 0.68 -7.09 -15.42
CA ILE A 90 1.49 -8.32 -15.36
C ILE A 90 0.64 -9.52 -14.91
N ASN A 91 -0.24 -9.33 -13.92
CA ASN A 91 -1.12 -10.40 -13.46
C ASN A 91 -2.14 -10.82 -14.51
N GLU A 92 -2.62 -9.90 -15.36
CA GLU A 92 -3.52 -10.22 -16.47
C GLU A 92 -2.78 -11.05 -17.53
N LEU A 93 -1.57 -10.62 -17.92
CA LEU A 93 -0.73 -11.33 -18.90
C LEU A 93 -0.35 -12.76 -18.48
N ILE A 94 -0.25 -13.04 -17.18
CA ILE A 94 0.12 -14.38 -16.65
C ILE A 94 -1.12 -15.28 -16.45
N LYS A 95 -2.31 -14.70 -16.30
CA LYS A 95 -3.55 -15.46 -16.11
C LYS A 95 -4.11 -16.03 -17.42
N GLU A 96 -3.69 -15.49 -18.56
CA GLU A 96 -3.88 -16.07 -19.90
C GLU A 96 -3.02 -17.33 -20.10
#